data_AF-K2REK0-F1
#
_entry.id   AF-K2REK0-F1
#
_cell.length_a   1.000
_cell.length_b   1.000
_cell.length_c   1.000
_cell.angle_alpha   90.00
_cell.angle_beta   90.00
_cell.angle_gamma   90.00
#
_symmetry.space_group_name_H-M   'P 1'
#
loop_
_entity.id
_entity.type
_entity.pdbx_description
1 polymer ?
#
loop_
_entity_poly.entity_id
_entity_poly.type
_entity_poly.pdbx_seq_one_letter_code
_entity_poly.pdbx_strand_id
1 'polypeptide(L)'
;MYHNQNHCKMNFAQTADADVEAQMQISNDDPEKLPQAPSIPHTSTDNTTGHTCSDDTYTQTPTRWSTQLSSLLPWVGKREFNTQVRVLERCPKGSPRMAAFLDSDENFMMYRRFGWIQSRLLLNKQNEISDLEKDLELEDGFPAKDEPINGEVTRYEGTSEYKQQILKDLEKKFCEYSQLISAARDMMLMHRPTSSEYRSLRSYCDYSANLSELDEEWVHCKEDLITLRPGREHAWLDRAIEEALRRLPRRIVRGAFCSKETQEKTTQPHPVYYTRGRIEVFAAGVITFMILVLLVVPTYVLYHLTNDIEQGSRTTALCIGILLVFTLAFSAVLSLFTRARRHEILAAAAAYCAVLVVFLGNVPRPG
;
A
#
# COMPACT_ATOMS: atom_id res chain seq x y z
N MET A 1 -0.38 53.50 -16.83
CA MET A 1 0.10 52.25 -17.46
C MET A 1 -0.95 51.16 -17.29
N TYR A 2 -2.02 51.17 -18.08
CA TYR A 2 -3.02 50.08 -18.14
C TYR A 2 -3.59 50.07 -19.56
N HIS A 3 -2.83 49.52 -20.50
CA HIS A 3 -3.31 49.33 -21.88
C HIS A 3 -2.49 48.25 -22.58
N ASN A 4 -2.53 46.99 -22.10
CA ASN A 4 -2.07 45.86 -22.92
C ASN A 4 -2.55 44.46 -22.46
N GLN A 5 -3.85 44.29 -22.19
CA GLN A 5 -4.39 42.96 -21.83
C GLN A 5 -5.57 42.49 -22.70
N ASN A 6 -6.01 43.31 -23.66
CA ASN A 6 -7.16 43.00 -24.52
C ASN A 6 -6.78 42.40 -25.89
N HIS A 7 -5.51 42.44 -26.30
CA HIS A 7 -5.09 41.93 -27.61
C HIS A 7 -4.83 40.40 -27.65
N CYS A 8 -4.64 39.75 -26.51
CA CYS A 8 -4.36 38.30 -26.47
C CYS A 8 -5.62 37.42 -26.43
N LYS A 9 -6.80 37.99 -26.14
CA LYS A 9 -8.06 37.24 -26.04
C LYS A 9 -8.80 37.10 -27.38
N MET A 10 -8.54 37.94 -28.38
CA MET A 10 -9.20 37.84 -29.69
C MET A 10 -8.61 36.77 -30.62
N ASN A 11 -7.31 36.45 -30.47
CA ASN A 11 -6.65 35.51 -31.39
C ASN A 11 -6.94 34.03 -31.09
N PHE A 12 -7.43 33.69 -29.88
CA PHE A 12 -7.78 32.31 -29.53
C PHE A 12 -9.20 31.90 -29.95
N ALA A 13 -10.09 32.88 -30.15
CA ALA A 13 -11.46 32.61 -30.58
C ALA A 13 -11.57 32.31 -32.08
N GLN A 14 -10.77 32.97 -32.92
CA GLN A 14 -10.81 32.77 -34.38
C GLN A 14 -10.19 31.45 -34.86
N THR A 15 -9.29 30.84 -34.08
CA THR A 15 -8.69 29.53 -34.43
C THR A 15 -9.56 28.34 -34.04
N ALA A 16 -10.51 28.50 -33.10
CA ALA A 16 -11.38 27.41 -32.69
C ALA A 16 -12.56 27.19 -33.64
N ASP A 17 -13.05 28.25 -34.29
CA ASP A 17 -14.16 28.15 -35.26
C ASP A 17 -13.73 27.57 -36.62
N ALA A 18 -12.44 27.70 -36.99
CA ALA A 18 -11.92 27.18 -38.25
C ALA A 18 -11.70 25.64 -38.26
N ASP A 19 -11.45 25.03 -37.11
CA ASP A 19 -11.22 23.58 -37.00
C ASP A 19 -12.51 22.76 -36.93
N VAL A 20 -13.64 23.38 -36.56
CA VAL A 20 -14.96 22.72 -36.48
C VAL A 20 -15.63 22.66 -37.86
N GLU A 21 -15.40 23.64 -38.74
CA GLU A 21 -15.91 23.62 -40.13
C GLU A 21 -15.16 22.64 -41.05
N ALA A 22 -13.92 22.27 -40.72
CA ALA A 22 -13.11 21.35 -41.52
C ALA A 22 -13.45 19.85 -41.33
N GLN A 23 -14.27 19.49 -40.33
CA GLN A 23 -14.67 18.10 -40.09
C GLN A 23 -16.07 17.74 -40.64
N MET A 24 -16.79 18.69 -41.25
CA MET A 24 -18.18 18.48 -41.67
C MET A 24 -18.40 18.32 -43.19
N GLN A 25 -17.34 18.22 -44.00
CA GLN A 25 -17.45 18.05 -45.46
C GLN A 25 -16.46 17.04 -46.05
N ILE A 26 -16.51 15.76 -45.64
CA ILE A 26 -16.05 14.66 -46.51
C ILE A 26 -17.00 13.45 -46.38
N SER A 27 -17.85 13.32 -47.39
CA SER A 27 -18.41 12.09 -47.97
C SER A 27 -19.46 11.30 -47.19
N ASN A 28 -20.73 11.66 -47.45
CA ASN A 28 -21.80 10.68 -47.64
C ASN A 28 -21.62 10.06 -49.04
N ASP A 29 -21.48 8.74 -49.12
CA ASP A 29 -21.88 7.91 -50.28
C ASP A 29 -22.07 6.44 -49.81
N ASP A 30 -23.35 6.05 -49.75
CA ASP A 30 -24.03 4.73 -49.86
C ASP A 30 -23.53 3.40 -49.22
N PRO A 31 -24.47 2.47 -48.93
CA PRO A 31 -24.35 1.49 -47.83
C PRO A 31 -24.38 0.03 -48.30
N GLU A 32 -23.31 -0.74 -48.12
CA GLU A 32 -23.40 -2.21 -48.01
C GLU A 32 -22.08 -2.85 -47.55
N LYS A 33 -22.20 -3.94 -46.76
CA LYS A 33 -21.18 -4.84 -46.17
C LYS A 33 -20.57 -4.48 -44.82
N LEU A 34 -21.14 -5.08 -43.77
CA LEU A 34 -20.46 -5.36 -42.50
C LEU A 34 -19.23 -6.28 -42.73
N PRO A 35 -18.07 -6.00 -42.12
CA PRO A 35 -17.02 -6.99 -41.95
C PRO A 35 -17.30 -7.87 -40.72
N GLN A 36 -17.33 -9.18 -40.97
CA GLN A 36 -17.40 -10.25 -39.97
C GLN A 36 -16.13 -10.29 -39.08
N ALA A 37 -16.31 -10.64 -37.81
CA ALA A 37 -15.22 -10.98 -36.90
C ALA A 37 -14.54 -12.30 -37.33
N PRO A 38 -13.21 -12.45 -37.15
CA PRO A 38 -12.52 -13.67 -37.53
C PRO A 38 -12.97 -14.87 -36.66
N SER A 39 -13.41 -15.91 -37.34
CA SER A 39 -13.81 -17.20 -36.80
C SER A 39 -12.60 -18.02 -36.34
N ILE A 40 -12.68 -18.54 -35.11
CA ILE A 40 -11.80 -19.61 -34.60
C ILE A 40 -12.44 -20.96 -35.00
N PRO A 41 -11.69 -21.97 -35.46
CA PRO A 41 -12.27 -23.21 -35.95
C PRO A 41 -12.93 -24.02 -34.81
N HIS A 42 -14.17 -24.44 -35.05
CA HIS A 42 -14.87 -25.44 -34.25
C HIS A 42 -14.36 -26.84 -34.59
N THR A 43 -13.98 -27.61 -33.56
CA THR A 43 -14.11 -29.06 -33.56
C THR A 43 -15.06 -29.43 -32.44
N SER A 44 -16.26 -29.87 -32.80
CA SER A 44 -17.25 -30.47 -31.90
C SER A 44 -17.02 -31.97 -31.80
N THR A 45 -17.04 -32.51 -30.60
CA THR A 45 -17.83 -33.71 -30.22
C THR A 45 -17.94 -33.80 -28.69
N ASP A 46 -19.15 -33.51 -28.20
CA ASP A 46 -19.90 -34.15 -27.11
C ASP A 46 -19.20 -35.16 -26.17
N ASN A 47 -19.22 -34.90 -24.86
CA ASN A 47 -20.22 -35.50 -23.94
C ASN A 47 -19.92 -35.23 -22.44
N THR A 48 -20.92 -34.68 -21.77
CA THR A 48 -21.42 -34.94 -20.40
C THR A 48 -20.51 -35.69 -19.41
N THR A 49 -20.16 -35.03 -18.29
CA THR A 49 -20.51 -35.44 -16.90
C THR A 49 -19.94 -34.42 -15.91
N GLY A 50 -20.78 -33.99 -14.96
CA GLY A 50 -20.41 -33.03 -13.94
C GLY A 50 -19.43 -33.61 -12.93
N HIS A 51 -18.50 -32.78 -12.47
CA HIS A 51 -17.85 -32.96 -11.18
C HIS A 51 -17.46 -31.59 -10.61
N THR A 52 -17.93 -31.35 -9.39
CA THR A 52 -17.49 -30.32 -8.45
C THR A 52 -15.97 -30.30 -8.35
N CYS A 53 -15.32 -29.15 -8.56
CA CYS A 53 -13.89 -29.00 -8.34
C CYS A 53 -13.67 -28.24 -7.03
N SER A 54 -13.25 -29.01 -6.02
CA SER A 54 -12.74 -28.55 -4.75
C SER A 54 -11.45 -27.76 -4.95
N ASP A 55 -11.29 -26.68 -4.18
CA ASP A 55 -10.05 -25.94 -3.99
C ASP A 55 -8.97 -26.84 -3.37
N ASP A 56 -8.13 -27.47 -4.19
CA ASP A 56 -6.91 -28.10 -3.72
C ASP A 56 -5.73 -27.11 -3.81
N THR A 57 -5.42 -26.55 -2.64
CA THR A 57 -4.18 -25.86 -2.32
C THR A 57 -3.00 -26.82 -2.46
N TYR A 58 -2.27 -26.75 -3.57
CA TYR A 58 -1.01 -27.49 -3.74
C TYR A 58 0.14 -26.75 -3.03
N THR A 59 0.22 -26.91 -1.70
CA THR A 59 1.45 -26.70 -0.94
C THR A 59 2.31 -27.96 -1.02
N GLN A 60 3.14 -28.08 -2.05
CA GLN A 60 4.19 -29.10 -2.07
C GLN A 60 5.29 -28.71 -1.07
N THR A 61 5.27 -29.35 0.09
CA THR A 61 6.43 -29.45 0.96
C THR A 61 7.45 -30.36 0.28
N PRO A 62 8.72 -29.94 0.10
CA PRO A 62 9.71 -30.83 -0.46
C PRO A 62 10.14 -31.83 0.62
N THR A 63 9.73 -33.08 0.44
CA THR A 63 10.15 -34.19 1.29
C THR A 63 11.64 -34.47 1.14
N ARG A 64 12.25 -34.86 2.27
CA ARG A 64 13.67 -35.01 2.58
C ARG A 64 14.45 -36.05 1.75
N TRP A 65 13.89 -36.57 0.67
CA TRP A 65 14.48 -37.62 -0.18
C TRP A 65 14.82 -37.18 -1.61
N SER A 66 14.58 -35.90 -1.98
CA SER A 66 14.93 -35.39 -3.32
C SER A 66 16.39 -34.96 -3.50
N THR A 67 17.19 -34.91 -2.43
CA THR A 67 18.59 -34.45 -2.50
C THR A 67 19.56 -35.51 -3.02
N GLN A 68 19.24 -36.80 -2.93
CA GLN A 68 20.12 -37.88 -3.38
C GLN A 68 20.00 -38.25 -4.87
N LEU A 69 18.97 -37.80 -5.58
CA LEU A 69 18.80 -38.06 -7.02
C LEU A 69 19.40 -36.96 -7.92
N SER A 70 19.91 -35.88 -7.34
CA SER A 70 20.55 -34.79 -8.10
C SER A 70 21.93 -35.14 -8.66
N SER A 71 22.55 -36.23 -8.18
CA SER A 71 23.86 -36.71 -8.64
C SER A 71 23.83 -37.61 -9.88
N LEU A 72 22.65 -38.00 -10.37
CA LEU A 72 22.50 -38.95 -11.49
C LEU A 72 21.85 -38.34 -12.75
N LEU A 73 21.54 -37.04 -12.74
CA LEU A 73 21.03 -36.34 -13.92
C LEU A 73 22.19 -35.59 -14.61
N PRO A 74 22.49 -35.89 -15.90
CA PRO A 74 23.47 -35.13 -16.66
C PRO A 74 22.99 -33.69 -16.77
N TRP A 75 23.74 -32.77 -16.15
CA TRP A 75 23.70 -31.32 -16.33
C TRP A 75 22.40 -30.81 -16.99
N VAL A 76 21.32 -30.75 -16.20
CA VAL A 76 20.29 -29.74 -16.49
C VAL A 76 20.98 -28.42 -16.22
N GLY A 77 21.59 -27.86 -17.26
CA GLY A 77 22.22 -26.56 -17.21
C GLY A 77 21.23 -25.61 -16.56
N LYS A 78 21.63 -24.97 -15.46
CA LYS A 78 20.91 -23.81 -14.94
C LYS A 78 20.76 -22.86 -16.14
N ARG A 79 19.57 -22.80 -16.73
CA ARG A 79 19.22 -21.70 -17.62
C ARG A 79 19.33 -20.46 -16.74
N GLU A 80 20.39 -19.70 -16.92
CA GLU A 80 20.48 -18.36 -16.40
C GLU A 80 19.35 -17.59 -17.10
N PHE A 81 18.23 -17.45 -16.40
CA PHE A 81 17.21 -16.51 -16.81
C PHE A 81 17.88 -15.14 -16.74
N ASN A 82 18.03 -14.50 -17.90
CA ASN A 82 18.64 -13.19 -17.98
C ASN A 82 17.66 -12.17 -17.40
N THR A 83 17.74 -11.92 -16.09
CA THR A 83 16.90 -10.93 -15.41
C THR A 83 17.27 -9.55 -15.95
N GLN A 84 16.36 -8.91 -16.68
CA GLN A 84 16.57 -7.54 -17.15
C GLN A 84 16.38 -6.57 -16.00
N VAL A 85 17.50 -6.12 -15.40
CA VAL A 85 17.49 -5.07 -14.37
C VAL A 85 17.67 -3.71 -15.03
N ARG A 86 16.71 -2.80 -14.82
CA ARG A 86 16.83 -1.41 -15.25
C ARG A 86 17.79 -0.67 -14.31
N VAL A 87 18.97 -0.34 -14.83
CA VAL A 87 19.99 0.42 -14.11
C VAL A 87 19.63 1.91 -14.15
N LEU A 88 19.52 2.55 -12.98
CA LEU A 88 19.09 3.96 -12.87
C LEU A 88 19.92 4.93 -13.69
N GLU A 89 21.24 4.74 -13.69
CA GLU A 89 22.17 5.65 -14.36
C GLU A 89 22.06 5.57 -15.89
N ARG A 90 21.50 4.49 -16.43
CA ARG A 90 21.23 4.33 -17.87
C ARG A 90 19.98 5.09 -18.32
N CYS A 91 19.09 5.48 -17.40
CA CYS A 91 17.90 6.23 -17.75
C CYS A 91 18.23 7.70 -18.07
N PRO A 92 17.59 8.31 -19.09
CA PRO A 92 17.74 9.73 -19.38
C PRO A 92 17.41 10.59 -18.16
N LYS A 93 18.15 11.69 -17.97
CA LYS A 93 17.93 12.66 -16.88
C LYS A 93 16.51 13.25 -16.95
N GLY A 94 15.99 13.72 -15.81
CA GLY A 94 14.61 14.24 -15.69
C GLY A 94 13.59 13.17 -15.30
N SER A 95 12.35 13.38 -15.72
CA SER A 95 11.20 12.52 -15.41
C SER A 95 11.44 11.03 -15.66
N PRO A 96 12.11 10.60 -16.75
CA PRO A 96 12.34 9.17 -16.99
C PRO A 96 13.19 8.50 -15.90
N ARG A 97 14.23 9.18 -15.41
CA ARG A 97 15.08 8.68 -14.33
C ARG A 97 14.38 8.76 -12.97
N MET A 98 13.59 9.80 -12.73
CA MET A 98 12.74 9.86 -11.52
C MET A 98 11.74 8.70 -11.50
N ALA A 99 11.06 8.44 -12.62
CA ALA A 99 10.14 7.31 -12.75
C ALA A 99 10.86 5.97 -12.51
N ALA A 100 12.06 5.80 -13.08
CA ALA A 100 12.88 4.62 -12.83
C ALA A 100 13.28 4.48 -11.35
N PHE A 101 13.53 5.59 -10.65
CA PHE A 101 13.80 5.59 -9.20
C PHE A 101 12.56 5.21 -8.39
N LEU A 102 11.40 5.81 -8.66
CA LEU A 102 10.16 5.49 -7.95
C LEU A 102 9.73 4.02 -8.15
N ASP A 103 10.01 3.46 -9.33
CA ASP A 103 9.75 2.04 -9.66
C ASP A 103 10.84 1.08 -9.14
N SER A 104 12.01 1.60 -8.76
CA SER A 104 13.16 0.75 -8.41
C SER A 104 12.99 -0.07 -7.13
N ASP A 105 12.15 0.37 -6.19
CA ASP A 105 11.82 -0.32 -4.93
C ASP A 105 10.39 0.04 -4.50
N GLU A 106 9.65 -0.91 -3.92
CA GLU A 106 8.32 -0.67 -3.33
C GLU A 106 8.36 0.45 -2.28
N ASN A 107 9.48 0.60 -1.57
CA ASN A 107 9.69 1.66 -0.58
C ASN A 107 9.79 3.06 -1.21
N PHE A 108 10.04 3.15 -2.52
CA PHE A 108 10.18 4.40 -3.27
C PHE A 108 8.96 4.74 -4.12
N MET A 109 7.93 3.90 -4.15
CA MET A 109 6.66 4.12 -4.87
C MET A 109 5.81 5.20 -4.18
N MET A 110 6.35 6.41 -4.11
CA MET A 110 5.77 7.59 -3.50
C MET A 110 5.25 8.53 -4.58
N TYR A 111 4.02 8.97 -4.40
CA TYR A 111 3.36 9.89 -5.32
C TYR A 111 2.62 10.97 -4.54
N ARG A 112 2.32 12.07 -5.23
CA ARG A 112 1.46 13.10 -4.69
C ARG A 112 0.00 12.70 -4.83
N ARG A 113 -0.77 12.85 -3.75
CA ARG A 113 -2.21 12.59 -3.68
C ARG A 113 -3.05 13.71 -4.29
N PHE A 114 -2.55 14.94 -4.30
CA PHE A 114 -3.24 16.15 -4.76
C PHE A 114 -4.50 16.48 -3.95
N GLY A 115 -4.44 16.32 -2.62
CA GLY A 115 -5.61 16.50 -1.74
C GLY A 115 -6.27 17.87 -1.85
N TRP A 116 -5.48 18.94 -2.00
CA TRP A 116 -6.02 20.30 -2.20
C TRP A 116 -6.84 20.43 -3.49
N ILE A 117 -6.36 19.86 -4.60
CA ILE A 117 -7.06 19.89 -5.89
C ILE A 117 -8.33 19.04 -5.81
N GLN A 118 -8.24 17.85 -5.21
CA GLN A 118 -9.39 16.98 -5.01
C GLN A 118 -10.51 17.67 -4.23
N SER A 119 -10.19 18.34 -3.12
CA SER A 119 -11.18 19.11 -2.36
C SER A 119 -11.83 20.21 -3.20
N ARG A 120 -11.05 20.91 -4.03
CA ARG A 120 -11.60 21.96 -4.91
C ARG A 120 -12.54 21.40 -5.98
N LEU A 121 -12.20 20.26 -6.57
CA LEU A 121 -13.06 19.58 -7.54
C LEU A 121 -14.36 19.10 -6.89
N LEU A 122 -14.28 18.54 -5.68
CA LEU A 122 -15.45 18.11 -4.91
C LEU A 122 -16.39 19.28 -4.59
N LEU A 123 -15.85 20.38 -4.06
CA LEU A 123 -16.63 21.59 -3.76
C LEU A 123 -17.27 22.17 -5.03
N ASN A 124 -16.55 22.19 -6.15
CA ASN A 124 -17.10 22.66 -7.41
C ASN A 124 -18.28 21.79 -7.88
N LYS A 125 -18.17 20.47 -7.76
CA LYS A 125 -19.26 19.54 -8.10
C LYS A 125 -20.45 19.66 -7.15
N GLN A 126 -20.21 19.90 -5.86
CA GLN A 126 -21.28 20.17 -4.90
C GLN A 126 -22.07 21.43 -5.28
N ASN A 127 -21.39 22.51 -5.65
CA ASN A 127 -22.05 23.73 -6.11
C ASN A 127 -22.89 23.50 -7.37
N GLU A 128 -22.33 22.83 -8.38
CA GLU A 128 -23.06 22.46 -9.61
C GLU A 128 -24.34 21.67 -9.31
N ILE A 129 -24.27 20.71 -8.38
CA ILE A 129 -25.43 19.90 -7.96
C ILE A 129 -26.42 20.74 -7.16
N SER A 130 -25.96 21.58 -6.23
CA SER A 130 -26.83 22.44 -5.41
C SER A 130 -27.56 23.50 -6.24
N ASP A 131 -27.00 23.97 -7.34
CA ASP A 131 -27.71 24.89 -8.23
C ASP A 131 -28.80 24.15 -9.01
N LEU A 132 -28.53 22.94 -9.52
CA LEU A 132 -29.54 22.09 -10.15
C LEU A 132 -30.65 21.65 -9.16
N GLU A 133 -30.31 21.42 -7.90
CA GLU A 133 -31.27 21.10 -6.83
C GLU A 133 -32.24 22.27 -6.60
N LYS A 134 -31.73 23.50 -6.50
CA LYS A 134 -32.57 24.71 -6.37
C LYS A 134 -33.48 24.89 -7.59
N ASP A 135 -32.94 24.71 -8.80
CA ASP A 135 -33.73 24.83 -10.03
C ASP A 135 -34.85 23.79 -10.08
N LEU A 136 -34.59 22.57 -9.59
CA LEU A 136 -35.60 21.51 -9.47
C LEU A 136 -36.64 21.81 -8.38
N GLU A 137 -36.23 22.35 -7.23
CA GLU A 137 -37.14 22.77 -6.15
C GLU A 137 -38.11 23.86 -6.62
N LEU A 138 -37.62 24.83 -7.40
CA LEU A 138 -38.44 25.88 -8.00
C LEU A 138 -39.49 25.29 -8.96
N GLU A 139 -39.09 24.35 -9.81
CA GLU A 139 -39.99 23.67 -10.75
C GLU A 139 -41.00 22.74 -10.03
N ASP A 140 -40.63 22.17 -8.88
CA ASP A 140 -41.52 21.38 -8.02
C ASP A 140 -42.50 22.25 -7.22
N GLY A 141 -42.39 23.58 -7.31
CA GLY A 141 -43.27 24.54 -6.65
C GLY A 141 -42.95 24.76 -5.17
N PHE A 142 -41.73 24.44 -4.73
CA PHE A 142 -41.27 24.83 -3.41
C PHE A 142 -41.10 26.36 -3.34
N PRO A 143 -41.50 27.02 -2.24
CA PRO A 143 -41.32 28.45 -2.11
C PRO A 143 -39.83 28.78 -2.11
N ALA A 144 -39.43 29.78 -2.90
CA ALA A 144 -38.08 30.33 -2.82
C ALA A 144 -37.81 30.77 -1.37
N LYS A 145 -36.58 30.57 -0.86
CA LYS A 145 -36.20 30.80 0.55
C LYS A 145 -36.53 32.20 1.11
N ASP A 146 -36.86 33.17 0.24
CA ASP A 146 -37.16 34.55 0.58
C ASP A 146 -38.61 35.01 0.29
N GLU A 147 -39.53 34.11 -0.13
CA GLU A 147 -40.94 34.47 -0.37
C GLU A 147 -41.89 34.12 0.79
N PRO A 148 -42.82 35.03 1.17
CA PRO A 148 -43.84 34.73 2.17
C PRO A 148 -44.81 33.65 1.66
N ILE A 149 -45.02 32.64 2.50
CA ILE A 149 -45.89 31.48 2.24
C ILE A 149 -47.36 31.93 2.20
N ASN A 150 -47.78 32.57 1.11
CA ASN A 150 -49.18 32.92 0.87
C ASN A 150 -49.51 32.68 -0.61
N GLY A 151 -49.81 31.42 -0.94
CA GLY A 151 -50.30 31.06 -2.26
C GLY A 151 -50.49 29.56 -2.40
N GLU A 152 -51.72 29.15 -2.66
CA GLU A 152 -52.11 27.78 -3.01
C GLU A 152 -51.32 27.35 -4.27
N VAL A 153 -50.35 26.45 -4.10
CA VAL A 153 -49.50 25.98 -5.21
C VAL A 153 -50.33 25.03 -6.06
N THR A 154 -50.91 25.55 -7.14
CA THR A 154 -51.60 24.76 -8.15
C THR A 154 -50.59 23.84 -8.83
N ARG A 155 -50.55 22.57 -8.42
CA ARG A 155 -49.66 21.54 -8.93
C ARG A 155 -49.93 21.35 -10.43
N TYR A 156 -49.07 21.87 -11.29
CA TYR A 156 -49.14 21.62 -12.73
C TYR A 156 -48.69 20.18 -12.99
N GLU A 157 -49.62 19.31 -13.38
CA GLU A 157 -49.41 17.85 -13.53
C GLU A 157 -48.70 17.44 -14.84
N GLY A 158 -48.15 18.41 -15.58
CA GLY A 158 -47.35 18.15 -16.79
C GLY A 158 -45.86 18.11 -16.45
N THR A 159 -45.18 16.99 -16.70
CA THR A 159 -43.72 16.93 -16.58
C THR A 159 -43.09 17.83 -17.63
N SER A 160 -42.67 19.04 -17.23
CA SER A 160 -42.00 20.00 -18.11
C SER A 160 -40.76 19.36 -18.75
N GLU A 161 -40.55 19.55 -20.06
CA GLU A 161 -39.33 19.10 -20.75
C GLU A 161 -38.07 19.66 -20.05
N TYR A 162 -38.19 20.87 -19.50
CA TYR A 162 -37.17 21.52 -18.69
C TYR A 162 -36.85 20.72 -17.41
N LYS A 163 -37.88 20.24 -16.69
CA LYS A 163 -37.70 19.37 -15.52
C LYS A 163 -36.95 18.08 -15.87
N GLN A 164 -37.26 17.47 -17.00
CA GLN A 164 -36.57 16.26 -17.46
C GLN A 164 -35.11 16.55 -17.80
N GLN A 165 -34.83 17.72 -18.37
CA GLN A 165 -33.47 18.16 -18.65
C GLN A 165 -32.66 18.41 -17.37
N ILE A 166 -33.24 19.07 -16.35
CA ILE A 166 -32.61 19.24 -15.03
C ILE A 166 -32.29 17.88 -14.42
N LEU A 167 -33.25 16.94 -14.40
CA LEU A 167 -33.04 15.60 -13.82
C LEU A 167 -31.93 14.83 -14.55
N LYS A 168 -31.85 14.94 -15.87
CA LYS A 168 -30.80 14.31 -16.69
C LYS A 168 -29.43 14.90 -16.40
N ASP A 169 -29.33 16.22 -16.30
CA ASP A 169 -28.08 16.91 -15.98
C ASP A 169 -27.66 16.62 -14.54
N LEU A 170 -28.60 16.56 -13.61
CA LEU A 170 -28.39 16.18 -12.21
C LEU A 170 -27.84 14.75 -12.10
N GLU A 171 -28.44 13.78 -12.79
CA GLU A 171 -27.96 12.39 -12.82
C GLU A 171 -26.50 12.32 -13.28
N LYS A 172 -26.17 13.01 -14.38
CA LYS A 172 -24.81 13.07 -14.91
C LYS A 172 -23.83 13.67 -13.89
N LYS A 173 -24.15 14.83 -13.33
CA LYS A 173 -23.28 15.52 -12.36
C LYS A 173 -23.12 14.73 -11.07
N PHE A 174 -24.19 14.07 -10.62
CA PHE A 174 -24.16 13.20 -9.45
C PHE A 174 -23.28 11.97 -9.69
N CYS A 175 -23.36 11.34 -10.86
CA CYS A 175 -22.45 10.24 -11.23
C CYS A 175 -20.98 10.70 -11.25
N GLU A 176 -20.67 11.85 -11.85
CA GLU A 176 -19.31 12.42 -11.85
C GLU A 176 -18.80 12.70 -10.43
N TYR A 177 -19.66 13.27 -9.57
CA TYR A 177 -19.35 13.53 -8.16
C TYR A 177 -19.11 12.24 -7.36
N SER A 178 -19.94 11.21 -7.56
CA SER A 178 -19.79 9.91 -6.91
C SER A 178 -18.48 9.21 -7.29
N GLN A 179 -18.11 9.27 -8.57
CA GLN A 179 -16.81 8.77 -9.04
C GLN A 179 -15.65 9.53 -8.41
N LEU A 180 -15.75 10.86 -8.33
CA LEU A 180 -14.72 11.70 -7.72
C LEU A 180 -14.56 11.44 -6.22
N ILE A 181 -15.65 11.28 -5.47
CA ILE A 181 -15.61 10.89 -4.05
C ILE A 181 -14.98 9.51 -3.90
N SER A 182 -15.37 8.54 -4.72
CA SER A 182 -14.84 7.18 -4.63
C SER A 182 -13.33 7.18 -4.84
N ALA A 183 -12.85 7.88 -5.88
CA ALA A 183 -11.43 8.07 -6.11
C ALA A 183 -10.74 8.79 -4.94
N ALA A 184 -11.33 9.86 -4.41
CA ALA A 184 -10.77 10.58 -3.26
C ALA A 184 -10.68 9.69 -2.00
N ARG A 185 -11.72 8.89 -1.73
CA ARG A 185 -11.74 7.90 -0.63
C ARG A 185 -10.64 6.88 -0.82
N ASP A 186 -10.52 6.28 -1.99
CA ASP A 186 -9.52 5.26 -2.28
C ASP A 186 -8.10 5.84 -2.14
N MET A 187 -7.90 7.11 -2.53
CA MET A 187 -6.64 7.81 -2.28
C MET A 187 -6.39 8.16 -0.81
N MET A 188 -7.42 8.35 0.00
CA MET A 188 -7.29 8.53 1.45
C MET A 188 -6.97 7.23 2.20
N LEU A 189 -7.35 6.08 1.66
CA LEU A 189 -7.02 4.77 2.22
C LEU A 189 -5.56 4.37 1.99
N MET A 190 -4.88 5.03 1.04
CA MET A 190 -3.45 4.84 0.83
C MET A 190 -2.63 5.34 2.02
N HIS A 191 -1.53 4.65 2.29
CA HIS A 191 -0.68 4.97 3.43
C HIS A 191 0.21 6.16 3.13
N ARG A 192 0.59 6.88 4.18
CA ARG A 192 1.65 7.89 4.08
C ARG A 192 3.02 7.21 4.10
N PRO A 193 4.01 7.73 3.37
CA PRO A 193 5.37 7.21 3.46
C PRO A 193 5.95 7.40 4.86
N THR A 194 6.78 6.47 5.28
CA THR A 194 7.51 6.60 6.54
C THR A 194 8.54 7.73 6.44
N SER A 195 8.95 8.26 7.60
CA SER A 195 9.94 9.34 7.61
C SER A 195 11.30 8.91 7.04
N SER A 196 11.64 7.61 7.07
CA SER A 196 12.88 7.11 6.49
C SER A 196 12.81 6.99 4.96
N GLU A 197 11.69 6.49 4.44
CA GLU A 197 11.41 6.43 2.99
C GLU A 197 11.43 7.84 2.39
N TYR A 198 10.73 8.79 3.02
CA TYR A 198 10.73 10.20 2.62
C TYR A 198 12.15 10.80 2.66
N ARG A 199 12.95 10.50 3.69
CA ARG A 199 14.33 10.97 3.78
C ARG A 199 15.20 10.38 2.67
N SER A 200 14.96 9.13 2.27
CA SER A 200 15.69 8.48 1.19
C SER A 200 15.35 9.08 -0.17
N LEU A 201 14.07 9.35 -0.45
CA LEU A 201 13.63 10.10 -1.63
C LEU A 201 14.25 11.50 -1.63
N ARG A 202 14.18 12.23 -0.52
CA ARG A 202 14.77 13.58 -0.43
C ARG A 202 16.28 13.57 -0.62
N SER A 203 16.98 12.62 -0.02
CA SER A 203 18.44 12.48 -0.20
C SER A 203 18.80 12.17 -1.65
N TYR A 204 17.96 11.38 -2.34
CA TYR A 204 18.12 11.14 -3.77
C TYR A 204 17.85 12.40 -4.58
N CYS A 205 16.75 13.10 -4.32
CA CYS A 205 16.39 14.39 -4.94
C CYS A 205 17.50 15.43 -4.75
N ASP A 206 18.01 15.62 -3.54
CA ASP A 206 19.10 16.56 -3.24
C ASP A 206 20.39 16.19 -4.02
N TYR A 207 20.61 14.90 -4.28
CA TYR A 207 21.74 14.41 -5.08
C TYR A 207 21.48 14.55 -6.60
N SER A 208 20.25 14.32 -7.05
CA SER A 208 19.85 14.35 -8.47
C SER A 208 19.45 15.74 -8.98
N ALA A 209 19.04 16.66 -8.11
CA ALA A 209 18.67 18.03 -8.43
C ALA A 209 19.86 18.80 -9.00
N ASN A 210 21.08 18.47 -8.59
CA ASN A 210 22.29 18.98 -9.22
C ASN A 210 22.49 18.49 -10.68
N LEU A 211 21.67 17.54 -11.14
CA LEU A 211 21.82 16.86 -12.42
C LEU A 211 20.64 17.05 -13.38
N SER A 212 19.52 17.65 -12.95
CA SER A 212 18.28 17.74 -13.73
C SER A 212 17.48 19.02 -13.42
N GLU A 213 16.86 19.64 -14.43
CA GLU A 213 15.94 20.80 -14.34
C GLU A 213 14.50 20.41 -13.93
N LEU A 214 14.30 19.23 -13.35
CA LEU A 214 12.94 18.82 -13.02
C LEU A 214 12.49 19.58 -11.77
N ASP A 215 11.34 20.27 -11.83
CA ASP A 215 10.71 20.86 -10.64
C ASP A 215 10.25 19.73 -9.71
N GLU A 216 11.13 19.34 -8.79
CA GLU A 216 10.87 18.37 -7.73
C GLU A 216 10.09 19.01 -6.55
N GLU A 217 9.41 20.14 -6.79
CA GLU A 217 8.67 20.90 -5.76
C GLU A 217 7.58 20.05 -5.09
N TRP A 218 7.01 19.09 -5.83
CA TRP A 218 6.04 18.13 -5.29
C TRP A 218 6.60 17.29 -4.12
N VAL A 219 7.92 17.06 -4.07
CA VAL A 219 8.59 16.32 -2.99
C VAL A 219 8.57 17.12 -1.67
N HIS A 220 8.44 18.45 -1.74
CA HIS A 220 8.34 19.29 -0.55
C HIS A 220 6.96 19.21 0.12
N CYS A 221 5.93 18.76 -0.60
CA CYS A 221 4.58 18.55 -0.07
C CYS A 221 4.47 17.24 0.76
N LYS A 222 5.27 17.10 1.82
CA LYS A 222 5.35 15.86 2.64
C LYS A 222 4.00 15.31 3.08
N GLU A 223 3.08 16.20 3.46
CA GLU A 223 1.74 15.85 3.95
C GLU A 223 0.77 15.37 2.86
N ASP A 224 1.11 15.64 1.58
CA ASP A 224 0.33 15.25 0.41
C ASP A 224 0.94 14.04 -0.31
N LEU A 225 1.99 13.43 0.25
CA LEU A 225 2.60 12.22 -0.28
C LEU A 225 1.90 10.96 0.23
N ILE A 226 1.73 10.01 -0.67
CA ILE A 226 1.16 8.68 -0.44
C ILE A 226 2.11 7.62 -0.99
N THR A 227 2.07 6.42 -0.41
CA THR A 227 2.76 5.23 -0.93
C THR A 227 1.73 4.24 -1.48
N LEU A 228 2.03 3.66 -2.64
CA LEU A 228 1.21 2.59 -3.24
C LEU A 228 1.38 1.25 -2.52
N ARG A 229 2.40 1.14 -1.67
CA ARG A 229 2.66 -0.07 -0.92
C ARG A 229 1.56 -0.28 0.14
N PRO A 230 1.02 -1.50 0.30
CA PRO A 230 0.14 -1.80 1.42
C PRO A 230 0.84 -1.52 2.75
N GLY A 231 0.10 -0.94 3.69
CA GLY A 231 0.62 -0.43 4.96
C GLY A 231 1.48 -1.44 5.71
N ARG A 232 2.56 -0.93 6.32
CA ARG A 232 3.46 -1.76 7.14
C ARG A 232 2.77 -2.04 8.48
N GLU A 233 2.38 -3.29 8.69
CA GLU A 233 1.69 -3.73 9.92
C GLU A 233 2.53 -3.50 11.20
N HIS A 234 3.86 -3.33 11.09
CA HIS A 234 4.77 -3.21 12.24
C HIS A 234 5.75 -2.04 12.10
N ALA A 235 5.25 -0.81 11.93
CA ALA A 235 6.07 0.40 11.75
C ALA A 235 7.18 0.60 12.80
N TRP A 236 6.97 0.11 14.02
CA TRP A 236 7.94 0.20 15.12
C TRP A 236 9.08 -0.84 14.96
N LEU A 237 8.77 -2.05 14.48
CA LEU A 237 9.73 -3.12 14.23
C LEU A 237 10.63 -2.73 13.06
N ASP A 238 10.04 -2.19 12.00
CA ASP A 238 10.81 -1.66 10.86
C ASP A 238 11.80 -0.59 11.31
N ARG A 239 11.37 0.31 12.21
CA ARG A 239 12.26 1.32 12.80
C ARG A 239 13.37 0.69 13.65
N ALA A 240 13.07 -0.35 14.42
CA ALA A 240 14.07 -1.07 15.21
C ALA A 240 15.07 -1.81 14.32
N ILE A 241 14.60 -2.45 13.25
CA ILE A 241 15.45 -3.08 12.23
C ILE A 241 16.29 -2.04 11.51
N GLU A 242 15.71 -0.92 11.10
CA GLU A 242 16.45 0.16 10.44
C GLU A 242 17.57 0.69 11.34
N GLU A 243 17.29 0.90 12.63
CA GLU A 243 18.29 1.35 13.59
C GLU A 243 19.36 0.28 13.84
N ALA A 244 18.98 -1.01 13.93
CA ALA A 244 19.92 -2.12 14.04
C ALA A 244 20.82 -2.23 12.79
N LEU A 245 20.23 -2.10 11.59
CA LEU A 245 20.95 -2.09 10.31
C LEU A 245 21.86 -0.88 10.19
N ARG A 246 21.48 0.29 10.71
CA ARG A 246 22.33 1.48 10.74
C ARG A 246 23.54 1.31 11.65
N ARG A 247 23.40 0.56 12.76
CA ARG A 247 24.50 0.23 13.67
C ARG A 247 25.45 -0.82 13.10
N LEU A 248 24.94 -1.72 12.27
CA LEU A 248 25.75 -2.73 11.60
C LEU A 248 26.64 -2.10 10.51
N PRO A 249 27.88 -2.56 10.33
CA PRO A 249 28.75 -2.03 9.30
C PRO A 249 28.19 -2.33 7.91
N ARG A 250 28.21 -1.32 7.02
CA ARG A 250 27.61 -1.37 5.67
C ARG A 250 28.02 -2.58 4.84
N ARG A 251 29.23 -3.14 5.06
CA ARG A 251 29.72 -4.34 4.35
C ARG A 251 28.90 -5.59 4.71
N ILE A 252 28.59 -5.77 5.99
CA ILE A 252 27.77 -6.89 6.47
C ILE A 252 26.34 -6.70 5.98
N VAL A 253 25.83 -5.48 6.06
CA VAL A 253 24.46 -5.16 5.62
C VAL A 253 24.31 -5.43 4.12
N ARG A 254 25.25 -4.97 3.29
CA ARG A 254 25.20 -5.19 1.84
C ARG A 254 25.37 -6.66 1.45
N GLY A 255 26.23 -7.40 2.15
CA GLY A 255 26.43 -8.83 1.89
C GLY A 255 25.24 -9.69 2.32
N ALA A 256 24.66 -9.39 3.48
CA ALA A 256 23.56 -10.15 4.05
C ALA A 256 22.21 -9.76 3.45
N PHE A 257 21.93 -8.47 3.21
CA PHE A 257 20.58 -7.97 2.89
C PHE A 257 20.39 -7.50 1.45
N CYS A 258 21.44 -7.38 0.63
CA CYS A 258 21.30 -7.03 -0.78
C CYS A 258 21.57 -8.25 -1.67
N SER A 259 20.58 -8.63 -2.49
CA SER A 259 20.79 -9.60 -3.58
C SER A 259 21.68 -9.00 -4.69
N LYS A 260 22.32 -9.86 -5.49
CA LYS A 260 23.13 -9.43 -6.64
C LYS A 260 22.31 -8.54 -7.60
N GLU A 261 21.10 -8.96 -7.93
CA GLU A 261 20.14 -8.21 -8.77
C GLU A 261 19.78 -6.84 -8.17
N THR A 262 19.68 -6.76 -6.85
CA THR A 262 19.36 -5.52 -6.14
C THR A 262 20.53 -4.55 -6.11
N GLN A 263 21.76 -5.07 -6.12
CA GLN A 263 22.98 -4.26 -6.24
C GLN A 263 23.22 -3.76 -7.67
N GLU A 264 22.64 -4.41 -8.68
CA GLU A 264 22.76 -4.02 -10.08
C GLU A 264 21.87 -2.81 -10.43
N LYS A 265 20.88 -2.47 -9.60
CA LYS A 265 19.95 -1.34 -9.84
C LYS A 265 20.62 0.04 -9.77
N THR A 266 21.70 0.19 -9.00
CA THR A 266 22.45 1.44 -8.91
C THR A 266 23.94 1.19 -8.71
N THR A 267 24.73 2.03 -9.37
CA THR A 267 26.19 2.11 -9.15
C THR A 267 26.52 3.15 -8.07
N GLN A 268 25.59 4.06 -7.77
CA GLN A 268 25.78 5.17 -6.84
C GLN A 268 25.61 4.73 -5.37
N PRO A 269 26.20 5.47 -4.41
CA PRO A 269 26.12 5.14 -2.98
C PRO A 269 24.72 5.34 -2.36
N HIS A 270 23.84 6.07 -3.04
CA HIS A 270 22.46 6.32 -2.64
C HIS A 270 21.54 6.19 -3.86
N PRO A 271 20.34 5.58 -3.74
CA PRO A 271 19.76 4.92 -2.56
C PRO A 271 20.36 3.52 -2.26
N VAL A 272 20.23 3.05 -1.01
CA VAL A 272 20.56 1.67 -0.64
C VAL A 272 19.32 0.80 -0.78
N TYR A 273 19.36 -0.15 -1.71
CA TYR A 273 18.27 -1.10 -1.93
C TYR A 273 18.39 -2.31 -1.01
N TYR A 274 17.29 -2.69 -0.36
CA TYR A 274 17.27 -3.86 0.52
C TYR A 274 16.36 -4.95 -0.05
N THR A 275 16.82 -6.20 -0.02
CA THR A 275 15.99 -7.34 -0.44
C THR A 275 15.01 -7.70 0.67
N ARG A 276 13.72 -7.51 0.40
CA ARG A 276 12.61 -7.72 1.34
C ARG A 276 12.64 -9.09 2.02
N GLY A 277 12.73 -10.18 1.25
CA GLY A 277 12.72 -11.53 1.82
C GLY A 277 13.85 -11.78 2.81
N ARG A 278 15.02 -11.14 2.64
CA ARG A 278 16.13 -11.29 3.59
C ARG A 278 15.92 -10.49 4.88
N ILE A 279 15.31 -9.31 4.78
CA ILE A 279 14.89 -8.55 5.97
C ILE A 279 13.84 -9.32 6.75
N GLU A 280 12.85 -9.91 6.07
CA GLU A 280 11.78 -10.68 6.73
C GLU A 280 12.35 -11.92 7.45
N VAL A 281 13.26 -12.66 6.80
CA VAL A 281 13.95 -13.81 7.43
C VAL A 281 14.78 -13.36 8.63
N PHE A 282 15.51 -12.25 8.52
CA PHE A 282 16.29 -11.71 9.63
C PHE A 282 15.40 -11.25 10.79
N ALA A 283 14.32 -10.53 10.49
CA ALA A 283 13.32 -10.10 11.47
C ALA A 283 12.76 -11.31 12.21
N ALA A 284 12.34 -12.34 11.48
CA ALA A 284 11.86 -13.59 12.05
C ALA A 284 12.92 -14.26 12.93
N GLY A 285 14.19 -14.27 12.51
CA GLY A 285 15.32 -14.79 13.29
C GLY A 285 15.57 -14.03 14.59
N VAL A 286 15.48 -12.70 14.57
CA VAL A 286 15.62 -11.87 15.78
C VAL A 286 14.47 -12.13 16.76
N ILE A 287 13.24 -12.24 16.26
CA ILE A 287 12.06 -12.52 17.09
C ILE A 287 12.16 -13.91 17.72
N THR A 288 12.53 -14.93 16.95
CA THR A 288 12.69 -16.30 17.47
C THR A 288 13.81 -16.37 18.51
N PHE A 289 14.92 -15.67 18.29
CA PHE A 289 15.99 -15.55 19.29
C PHE A 289 15.50 -14.89 20.58
N MET A 290 14.76 -13.78 20.50
CA MET A 290 14.19 -13.11 21.68
C MET A 290 13.23 -14.01 22.46
N ILE A 291 12.37 -14.76 21.75
CA ILE A 291 11.48 -15.75 22.38
C ILE A 291 12.28 -16.84 23.09
N LEU A 292 13.34 -17.37 22.47
CA LEU A 292 14.19 -18.39 23.07
C LEU A 292 14.88 -17.87 24.34
N VAL A 293 15.45 -16.67 24.30
CA VAL A 293 16.04 -16.02 25.48
C VAL A 293 15.01 -15.86 26.60
N LEU A 294 13.79 -15.42 26.26
CA LEU A 294 12.69 -15.29 27.22
C LEU A 294 12.21 -16.63 27.78
N LEU A 295 12.38 -17.75 27.09
CA LEU A 295 12.09 -19.09 27.64
C LEU A 295 13.21 -19.59 28.57
N VAL A 296 14.48 -19.36 28.20
CA VAL A 296 15.64 -19.96 28.90
C VAL A 296 16.10 -19.14 30.11
N VAL A 297 16.13 -17.81 30.01
CA VAL A 297 16.61 -16.96 31.12
C VAL A 297 15.78 -17.15 32.40
N PRO A 298 14.45 -17.21 32.36
CA PRO A 298 13.65 -17.29 33.59
C PRO A 298 13.78 -18.64 34.26
N THR A 299 13.86 -19.72 33.49
CA THR A 299 14.12 -21.07 34.03
C THR A 299 15.50 -21.15 34.68
N TYR A 300 16.53 -20.56 34.06
CA TYR A 300 17.87 -20.46 34.64
C TYR A 300 17.89 -19.65 35.95
N VAL A 301 17.26 -18.46 35.96
CA VAL A 301 17.19 -17.60 37.15
C VAL A 301 16.43 -18.30 38.27
N LEU A 302 15.29 -18.95 37.99
CA LEU A 302 14.53 -19.70 38.99
C LEU A 302 15.32 -20.89 39.54
N TYR A 303 16.07 -21.59 38.70
CA TYR A 303 16.92 -22.71 39.14
C TYR A 303 17.97 -22.25 40.16
N HIS A 304 18.70 -21.17 39.85
CA HIS A 304 19.72 -20.62 40.74
C HIS A 304 19.11 -20.06 42.04
N LEU A 305 17.95 -19.39 41.95
CA LEU A 305 17.26 -18.85 43.11
C LEU A 305 16.70 -19.93 44.05
N THR A 306 16.33 -21.09 43.50
CA THR A 306 15.76 -22.19 44.27
C THR A 306 16.83 -23.07 44.92
N ASN A 307 18.02 -23.18 44.31
CA ASN A 307 19.10 -24.02 44.83
C ASN A 307 19.97 -23.30 45.87
N ASP A 308 20.18 -21.99 45.74
CA ASP A 308 21.18 -21.27 46.55
C ASP A 308 20.60 -20.54 47.77
N ILE A 309 19.28 -20.40 47.88
CA ILE A 309 18.64 -19.64 48.96
C ILE A 309 17.68 -20.52 49.75
N GLU A 310 17.86 -20.59 51.07
CA GLU A 310 16.91 -21.23 51.98
C GLU A 310 15.48 -20.68 51.78
N GLN A 311 14.51 -21.57 51.65
CA GLN A 311 13.13 -21.19 51.34
C GLN A 311 12.48 -20.47 52.53
N GLY A 312 12.09 -19.21 52.32
CA GLY A 312 11.32 -18.40 53.25
C GLY A 312 10.22 -17.61 52.54
N SER A 313 9.34 -16.94 53.30
CA SER A 313 8.23 -16.16 52.73
C SER A 313 8.67 -15.05 51.75
N ARG A 314 9.91 -14.54 51.88
CA ARG A 314 10.47 -13.52 50.98
C ARG A 314 10.92 -14.11 49.64
N THR A 315 11.46 -15.32 49.62
CA THR A 315 11.94 -15.95 48.37
C THR A 315 10.78 -16.42 47.50
N THR A 316 9.69 -16.91 48.11
CA THR A 316 8.47 -17.26 47.36
C THR A 316 7.83 -16.04 46.69
N ALA A 317 7.79 -14.89 47.39
CA ALA A 317 7.32 -13.64 46.81
C ALA A 317 8.21 -13.17 45.64
N LEU A 318 9.54 -13.31 45.74
CA LEU A 318 10.46 -13.00 44.65
C LEU A 318 10.26 -13.94 43.44
N CYS A 319 10.08 -15.24 43.66
CA CYS A 319 9.78 -16.19 42.58
C CYS A 319 8.50 -15.80 41.84
N ILE A 320 7.41 -15.51 42.55
CA ILE A 320 6.14 -15.08 41.95
C ILE A 320 6.33 -13.77 41.16
N GLY A 321 7.10 -12.82 41.70
CA GLY A 321 7.42 -11.57 41.00
C GLY A 321 8.18 -11.81 39.69
N ILE A 322 9.19 -12.68 39.69
CA ILE A 322 9.98 -13.02 38.51
C ILE A 322 9.10 -13.71 37.45
N LEU A 323 8.25 -14.66 37.86
CA LEU A 323 7.28 -15.33 36.99
C LEU A 323 6.36 -14.31 36.29
N LEU A 324 5.83 -13.36 37.06
CA LEU A 324 4.94 -12.32 36.55
C LEU A 324 5.65 -11.42 35.55
N VAL A 325 6.85 -10.91 35.89
CA VAL A 325 7.62 -10.00 35.03
C VAL A 325 7.98 -10.67 33.71
N PHE A 326 8.49 -11.91 33.74
CA PHE A 326 8.86 -12.62 32.52
C PHE A 326 7.65 -13.06 31.69
N THR A 327 6.52 -13.39 32.32
CA THR A 327 5.28 -13.69 31.59
C THR A 327 4.77 -12.44 30.87
N LEU A 328 4.79 -11.27 31.53
CA LEU A 328 4.43 -10.01 30.88
C LEU A 328 5.41 -9.63 29.76
N ALA A 329 6.72 -9.83 29.97
CA ALA A 329 7.72 -9.58 28.94
C ALA A 329 7.51 -10.48 27.71
N PHE A 330 7.21 -11.77 27.92
CA PHE A 330 6.86 -12.70 26.85
C PHE A 330 5.61 -12.28 26.09
N SER A 331 4.53 -11.92 26.80
CA SER A 331 3.31 -11.41 26.16
C SER A 331 3.57 -10.11 25.39
N ALA A 332 4.40 -9.21 25.91
CA ALA A 332 4.78 -7.98 25.23
C ALA A 332 5.56 -8.27 23.95
N VAL A 333 6.53 -9.19 23.98
CA VAL A 333 7.28 -9.57 22.77
C VAL A 333 6.36 -10.20 21.73
N LEU A 334 5.50 -11.14 22.10
CA LEU A 334 4.53 -11.70 21.16
C LEU A 334 3.59 -10.63 20.61
N SER A 335 3.05 -9.76 21.46
CA SER A 335 2.11 -8.73 21.04
C SER A 335 2.74 -7.67 20.13
N LEU A 336 4.00 -7.31 20.37
CA LEU A 336 4.66 -6.26 19.62
C LEU A 336 5.21 -6.80 18.30
N PHE A 337 5.86 -7.97 18.33
CA PHE A 337 6.65 -8.48 17.20
C PHE A 337 5.89 -9.47 16.31
N THR A 338 4.73 -9.97 16.72
CA THR A 338 3.97 -10.96 15.95
C THR A 338 2.54 -10.51 15.67
N ARG A 339 1.93 -11.10 14.63
CA ARG A 339 0.52 -10.86 14.27
C ARG A 339 -0.48 -11.62 15.17
N ALA A 340 -0.06 -12.02 16.37
CA ALA A 340 -0.88 -12.84 17.23
C ALA A 340 -2.14 -12.08 17.66
N ARG A 341 -3.30 -12.71 17.52
CA ARG A 341 -4.56 -12.15 18.01
C ARG A 341 -4.53 -12.09 19.54
N ARG A 342 -5.34 -11.20 20.14
CA ARG A 342 -5.40 -11.02 21.61
C ARG A 342 -5.59 -12.35 22.35
N HIS A 343 -6.44 -13.25 21.85
CA HIS A 343 -6.65 -14.56 22.45
C HIS A 343 -5.49 -15.54 22.25
N GLU A 344 -4.75 -15.46 21.14
CA GLU A 344 -3.55 -16.26 20.90
C GLU A 344 -2.43 -15.85 21.86
N ILE A 345 -2.26 -14.54 22.09
CA ILE A 345 -1.29 -14.01 23.05
C ILE A 345 -1.62 -14.49 24.47
N LEU A 346 -2.90 -14.43 24.87
CA LEU A 346 -3.33 -14.90 26.19
C LEU A 346 -3.14 -16.41 26.36
N ALA A 347 -3.46 -17.21 25.34
CA ALA A 347 -3.23 -18.65 25.37
C ALA A 347 -1.74 -18.98 25.49
N ALA A 348 -0.89 -18.32 24.71
CA ALA A 348 0.56 -18.49 24.80
C ALA A 348 1.12 -18.06 26.16
N ALA A 349 0.63 -16.95 26.72
CA ALA A 349 1.03 -16.47 28.04
C ALA A 349 0.64 -17.45 29.15
N ALA A 350 -0.57 -18.02 29.10
CA ALA A 350 -1.03 -19.02 30.03
C ALA A 350 -0.19 -20.31 29.95
N ALA A 351 0.10 -20.78 28.73
CA ALA A 351 0.96 -21.93 28.51
C ALA A 351 2.39 -21.70 29.05
N TYR A 352 2.95 -20.52 28.78
CA TYR A 352 4.27 -20.14 29.28
C TYR A 352 4.32 -20.06 30.82
N CYS A 353 3.33 -19.41 31.43
CA CYS A 353 3.19 -19.33 32.88
C CYS A 353 3.08 -20.73 33.51
N ALA A 354 2.27 -21.62 32.93
CA ALA A 354 2.13 -22.99 33.41
C ALA A 354 3.46 -23.75 33.38
N VAL A 355 4.24 -23.63 32.30
CA VAL A 355 5.57 -24.25 32.19
C VAL A 355 6.49 -23.77 33.30
N LEU A 356 6.59 -22.46 33.54
CA LEU A 356 7.45 -21.92 34.59
C LEU A 356 7.01 -22.35 36.00
N VAL A 357 5.71 -22.39 36.28
CA VAL A 357 5.17 -22.83 37.58
C VAL A 357 5.45 -24.31 37.82
N VAL A 358 5.31 -25.16 36.78
CA VAL A 358 5.65 -26.59 36.87
C VAL A 358 7.14 -26.78 37.13
N PHE A 359 8.00 -26.02 36.46
CA PHE A 359 9.44 -26.05 36.75
C PHE A 359 9.73 -25.67 38.19
N LEU A 360 9.13 -24.58 38.71
CA LEU A 360 9.29 -24.17 40.10
C LEU A 360 8.84 -25.26 41.09
N GLY A 361 7.74 -25.97 40.79
CA GLY A 361 7.21 -27.04 41.63
C GLY A 361 8.08 -28.31 41.69
N ASN A 362 8.91 -28.54 40.68
CA ASN A 362 9.68 -29.78 40.49
C ASN A 362 11.18 -29.65 40.79
N VAL A 363 11.70 -28.47 41.14
CA VAL A 363 13.12 -28.33 41.51
C VAL A 363 13.38 -29.09 42.83
N PRO A 364 14.34 -30.05 42.86
CA PRO A 364 14.69 -30.78 44.07
C PRO A 364 15.15 -29.83 45.17
N ARG A 365 14.54 -29.92 46.35
CA ARG A 365 14.97 -29.13 47.51
C ARG A 365 16.22 -29.81 48.11
N PRO A 366 17.33 -29.09 48.33
CA PRO A 366 18.39 -29.61 49.20
C PRO A 366 17.77 -29.82 50.59
N GLY A 367 17.84 -31.05 51.09
CA GLY A 367 17.29 -31.47 52.38
C GLY A 367 18.14 -31.06 53.56
#